data_AF-A0A395RZX6-F1
#
_entry.id   AF-A0A395RZX6-F1
#
_cell.length_a   1.000
_cell.length_b   1.000
_cell.length_c   1.000
_cell.angle_alpha   90.00
_cell.angle_beta   90.00
_cell.angle_gamma   90.00
#
_symmetry.space_group_name_H-M   'P 1'
#
loop_
_entity.id
_entity.type
_entity.pdbx_description
1 polymer ?
#
loop_
_entity_poly.entity_id
_entity_poly.type
_entity_poly.pdbx_seq_one_letter_code
_entity_poly.pdbx_strand_id
1 'polypeptide(L)'
;MDSAKSNTPIEPESEPAHKGILRDETIILRWIFGYCHNAQLIDGTSWPDIPQTSIRRGINSNIKDLAFLSIDADHIRFENDVVQRFHFGVSYLKAKALQQLLLDGQSTQEGVDLASRLITTRHFVFGYKNGFFEQRYYHFLFGKAMPLSKGFTLLEECLKKFTKEPYVLVYHGGRQELELLPLLNIELKPVFTIDTCKAAQFPLQLWYRYSLKLLLKEFNIPYSNLHTAGNDAHFALRVLLMIAVRDAEIHLKGNNLPDWIPILKAVARSPLPPRRLTKRQLAAIAEAEAEAKDERHTTIEAEGG
;
A
#
# COMPACT_ATOMS: atom_id res chain seq x y z
N MET A 1 -37.73 54.78 29.48
CA MET A 1 -37.98 53.95 28.29
C MET A 1 -36.63 53.62 27.70
N ASP A 2 -36.02 52.51 28.14
CA ASP A 2 -34.80 51.99 27.53
C ASP A 2 -34.96 50.48 27.38
N SER A 3 -35.16 50.06 26.14
CA SER A 3 -35.31 48.68 25.72
C SER A 3 -33.94 48.05 25.60
N ALA A 4 -33.57 47.22 26.59
CA ALA A 4 -32.40 46.36 26.52
C ALA A 4 -32.53 45.38 25.34
N LYS A 5 -31.65 45.52 24.34
CA LYS A 5 -31.52 44.57 23.23
C LYS A 5 -30.87 43.28 23.75
N SER A 6 -31.61 42.18 23.66
CA SER A 6 -31.13 40.82 23.86
C SER A 6 -30.07 40.47 22.81
N ASN A 7 -28.81 40.38 23.22
CA ASN A 7 -27.74 39.77 22.43
C ASN A 7 -27.79 38.24 22.65
N THR A 8 -28.58 37.55 21.83
CA THR A 8 -28.44 36.10 21.67
C THR A 8 -27.18 35.81 20.85
N PRO A 9 -26.26 34.95 21.32
CA PRO A 9 -25.12 34.51 20.53
C PRO A 9 -25.61 33.75 19.29
N ILE A 10 -25.22 34.22 18.11
CA ILE A 10 -25.37 33.48 16.86
C ILE A 10 -24.38 32.31 16.95
N GLU A 11 -24.89 31.09 17.08
CA GLU A 11 -24.06 29.89 16.92
C GLU A 11 -23.39 29.93 15.54
N PRO A 12 -22.09 29.63 15.43
CA PRO A 12 -21.43 29.60 14.13
C PRO A 12 -22.10 28.51 13.29
N GLU A 13 -22.74 28.90 12.19
CA GLU A 13 -23.20 27.99 11.15
C GLU A 13 -22.05 27.06 10.79
N SER A 14 -22.21 25.76 11.08
CA SER A 14 -21.25 24.74 10.69
C SER A 14 -21.02 24.84 9.19
N GLU A 15 -19.78 25.09 8.76
CA GLU A 15 -19.44 25.09 7.33
C GLU A 15 -20.01 23.83 6.66
N PRO A 16 -20.66 23.96 5.48
CA PRO A 16 -21.25 22.81 4.82
C PRO A 16 -20.18 21.75 4.54
N ALA A 17 -20.43 20.52 4.96
CA ALA A 17 -19.51 19.40 4.76
C ALA A 17 -19.13 19.30 3.27
N HIS A 18 -17.82 19.46 2.99
CA HIS A 18 -17.28 19.41 1.64
C HIS A 18 -17.56 18.05 1.01
N LYS A 19 -18.01 17.99 -0.26
CA LYS A 19 -18.42 16.72 -0.93
C LYS A 19 -17.25 15.90 -1.50
N GLY A 20 -16.01 16.36 -1.29
CA GLY A 20 -14.81 15.81 -1.91
C GLY A 20 -14.63 16.25 -3.37
N ILE A 21 -13.46 15.95 -3.95
CA ILE A 21 -13.15 16.26 -5.35
C ILE A 21 -13.06 14.95 -6.13
N LEU A 22 -13.98 14.72 -7.06
CA LEU A 22 -13.91 13.56 -7.97
C LEU A 22 -12.78 13.74 -8.97
N ARG A 23 -11.97 12.70 -9.15
CA ARG A 23 -10.80 12.69 -10.03
C ARG A 23 -10.81 11.45 -10.91
N ASP A 24 -10.07 11.49 -12.00
CA ASP A 24 -9.90 10.35 -12.91
C ASP A 24 -9.39 9.12 -12.17
N GLU A 25 -8.50 9.27 -11.18
CA GLU A 25 -8.00 8.15 -10.40
C GLU A 25 -9.13 7.35 -9.72
N THR A 26 -10.16 8.03 -9.21
CA THR A 26 -11.33 7.38 -8.60
C THR A 26 -12.19 6.71 -9.68
N ILE A 27 -12.38 7.36 -10.84
CA ILE A 27 -13.17 6.81 -11.96
C ILE A 27 -12.49 5.57 -12.54
N ILE A 28 -11.17 5.57 -12.65
CA ILE A 28 -10.35 4.42 -13.05
C ILE A 28 -10.60 3.26 -12.08
N LEU A 29 -10.60 3.49 -10.77
CA LEU A 29 -10.93 2.43 -9.78
C LEU A 29 -12.33 1.84 -10.00
N ARG A 30 -13.33 2.68 -10.30
CA ARG A 30 -14.69 2.23 -10.63
C ARG A 30 -14.72 1.29 -11.83
N TRP A 31 -13.96 1.63 -12.86
CA TRP A 31 -13.83 0.82 -14.07
C TRP A 31 -13.04 -0.47 -13.82
N ILE A 32 -11.91 -0.41 -13.10
CA ILE A 32 -11.07 -1.57 -12.80
C ILE A 32 -11.81 -2.60 -11.97
N PHE A 33 -12.52 -2.18 -10.92
CA PHE A 33 -13.28 -3.08 -10.05
C PHE A 33 -14.71 -3.34 -10.53
N GLY A 34 -15.10 -2.73 -11.66
CA GLY A 34 -16.32 -3.03 -12.39
C GLY A 34 -17.63 -2.70 -11.65
N TYR A 35 -17.61 -1.69 -10.78
CA TYR A 35 -18.79 -1.26 -10.01
C TYR A 35 -19.45 0.02 -10.53
N CYS A 36 -18.99 0.56 -11.66
CA CYS A 36 -19.67 1.62 -12.41
C CYS A 36 -19.55 1.37 -13.93
N HIS A 37 -20.63 0.88 -14.56
CA HIS A 37 -20.62 0.52 -15.98
C HIS A 37 -20.55 1.71 -16.93
N ASN A 38 -21.00 2.89 -16.48
CA ASN A 38 -21.01 4.13 -17.27
C ASN A 38 -19.87 5.08 -16.86
N ALA A 39 -18.81 4.56 -16.24
CA ALA A 39 -17.64 5.36 -15.91
C ALA A 39 -17.03 5.95 -17.18
N GLN A 40 -16.73 7.25 -17.16
CA GLN A 40 -16.06 7.98 -18.24
C GLN A 40 -14.99 8.86 -17.61
N LEU A 41 -13.78 8.83 -18.19
CA LEU A 41 -12.72 9.75 -17.78
C LEU A 41 -13.16 11.20 -18.05
N ILE A 42 -12.68 12.14 -17.23
CA ILE A 42 -13.05 13.55 -17.29
C ILE A 42 -12.69 14.18 -18.64
N ASP A 43 -11.60 13.71 -19.25
CA ASP A 43 -11.13 14.15 -20.56
C ASP A 43 -11.87 13.47 -21.74
N GLY A 44 -12.77 12.53 -21.47
CA GLY A 44 -13.50 11.77 -22.49
C GLY A 44 -12.70 10.68 -23.17
N THR A 45 -11.48 10.37 -22.70
CA THR A 45 -10.65 9.30 -23.28
C THR A 45 -11.34 7.94 -23.16
N SER A 46 -11.26 7.15 -24.22
CA SER A 46 -11.85 5.80 -24.26
C SER A 46 -11.07 4.82 -23.38
N TRP A 47 -11.79 3.85 -22.80
CA TRP A 47 -11.16 2.80 -22.01
C TRP A 47 -10.26 1.89 -22.86
N PRO A 48 -9.08 1.50 -22.36
CA PRO A 48 -8.23 0.52 -23.03
C PRO A 48 -8.92 -0.85 -23.05
N ASP A 49 -8.64 -1.63 -24.08
CA ASP A 49 -9.13 -3.00 -24.18
C ASP A 49 -8.33 -3.91 -23.24
N ILE A 50 -8.86 -4.10 -22.03
CA ILE A 50 -8.32 -5.01 -21.01
C ILE A 50 -9.36 -6.10 -20.72
N PRO A 51 -8.98 -7.38 -20.85
CA PRO A 51 -9.84 -8.49 -20.47
C PRO A 51 -10.31 -8.38 -19.01
N GLN A 52 -11.49 -8.93 -18.74
CA GLN A 52 -11.92 -9.18 -17.36
C GLN A 52 -11.25 -10.45 -16.83
N THR A 53 -11.06 -10.52 -15.51
CA THR A 53 -10.61 -11.76 -14.89
C THR A 53 -11.64 -12.85 -15.18
N SER A 54 -11.23 -13.97 -15.78
CA SER A 54 -12.12 -15.10 -16.05
C SER A 54 -12.59 -15.74 -14.73
N ILE A 55 -13.89 -16.06 -14.66
CA ILE A 55 -14.50 -16.70 -13.47
C ILE A 55 -15.19 -17.99 -13.89
N ARG A 56 -15.12 -19.01 -13.02
CA ARG A 56 -16.06 -20.15 -13.05
C ARG A 56 -17.49 -19.67 -12.74
N ARG A 57 -18.51 -20.33 -13.31
CA ARG A 57 -19.93 -19.98 -13.15
C ARG A 57 -20.30 -19.69 -11.68
N GLY A 58 -20.86 -18.52 -11.38
CA GLY A 58 -21.54 -18.24 -10.10
C GLY A 58 -21.11 -16.99 -9.32
N ILE A 59 -19.97 -16.35 -9.63
CA ILE A 59 -19.55 -15.09 -9.00
C ILE A 59 -19.56 -13.97 -10.04
N ASN A 60 -20.35 -12.93 -9.82
CA ASN A 60 -20.34 -11.72 -10.64
C ASN A 60 -19.18 -10.82 -10.20
N SER A 61 -17.98 -11.05 -10.74
CA SER A 61 -16.89 -10.06 -10.62
C SER A 61 -16.51 -9.53 -11.99
N ASN A 62 -16.54 -8.21 -12.11
CA ASN A 62 -16.19 -7.47 -13.30
C ASN A 62 -14.77 -6.87 -13.20
N ILE A 63 -13.94 -7.42 -12.30
CA ILE A 63 -12.57 -6.94 -12.08
C ILE A 63 -11.75 -7.14 -13.37
N LYS A 64 -11.00 -6.12 -13.76
CA LYS A 64 -10.10 -6.16 -14.92
C LYS A 64 -8.85 -7.00 -14.62
N ASP A 65 -8.43 -7.83 -15.57
CA ASP A 65 -7.25 -8.68 -15.45
C ASP A 65 -5.99 -7.86 -15.72
N LEU A 66 -5.53 -7.17 -14.68
CA LEU A 66 -4.33 -6.34 -14.68
C LEU A 66 -3.61 -6.44 -13.33
N ALA A 67 -2.46 -5.80 -13.24
CA ALA A 67 -1.74 -5.66 -11.97
C ALA A 67 -1.64 -4.21 -11.50
N PHE A 68 -1.49 -4.03 -10.18
CA PHE A 68 -1.12 -2.78 -9.57
C PHE A 68 0.36 -2.82 -9.22
N LEU A 69 1.12 -1.88 -9.79
CA LEU A 69 2.54 -1.67 -9.48
C LEU A 69 2.63 -0.37 -8.69
N SER A 70 2.91 -0.45 -7.40
CA SER A 70 3.21 0.71 -6.59
C SER A 70 4.70 0.96 -6.49
N ILE A 71 5.08 2.23 -6.59
CA ILE A 71 6.45 2.68 -6.38
C ILE A 71 6.48 3.80 -5.34
N ASP A 72 7.63 3.94 -4.68
CA ASP A 72 7.96 5.06 -3.81
C ASP A 72 9.48 5.25 -3.82
N ALA A 73 9.95 6.48 -3.64
CA ALA A 73 11.36 6.79 -3.56
C ALA A 73 11.64 7.70 -2.36
N ASP A 74 12.71 7.42 -1.63
CA ASP A 74 13.09 8.17 -0.43
C ASP A 74 14.62 8.28 -0.31
N HIS A 75 15.10 9.16 0.57
CA HIS A 75 16.52 9.43 0.84
C HIS A 75 17.35 9.74 -0.41
N ILE A 76 16.72 10.32 -1.43
CA ILE A 76 17.35 10.68 -2.70
C ILE A 76 18.40 11.77 -2.45
N ARG A 77 19.61 11.56 -2.96
CA ARG A 77 20.70 12.55 -2.91
C ARG A 77 21.31 12.68 -4.29
N PHE A 78 21.43 13.93 -4.73
CA PHE A 78 22.09 14.32 -5.97
C PHE A 78 23.43 14.99 -5.67
N GLU A 79 24.37 14.84 -6.59
CA GLU A 79 25.62 15.61 -6.64
C GLU A 79 25.97 15.83 -8.11
N ASN A 80 26.05 17.09 -8.54
CA ASN A 80 26.28 17.48 -9.93
C ASN A 80 25.31 16.79 -10.91
N ASP A 81 24.00 16.82 -10.60
CA ASP A 81 22.92 16.15 -11.35
C ASP A 81 23.04 14.62 -11.48
N VAL A 82 23.99 14.01 -10.77
CA VAL A 82 24.15 12.56 -10.70
C VAL A 82 23.53 12.05 -9.40
N VAL A 83 22.69 11.02 -9.52
CA VAL A 83 22.11 10.32 -8.38
C VAL A 83 23.23 9.61 -7.60
N GLN A 84 23.46 10.03 -6.37
CA GLN A 84 24.47 9.43 -5.47
C GLN A 84 23.88 8.36 -4.57
N ARG A 85 22.61 8.54 -4.17
CA ARG A 85 21.95 7.69 -3.18
C ARG A 85 20.45 7.75 -3.34
N PHE A 86 19.78 6.62 -3.12
CA PHE A 86 18.33 6.59 -2.97
C PHE A 86 17.90 5.26 -2.35
N HIS A 87 16.67 5.26 -1.85
CA HIS A 87 15.89 4.07 -1.58
C HIS A 87 14.74 4.03 -2.58
N PHE A 88 14.45 2.86 -3.13
CA PHE A 88 13.37 2.65 -4.09
C PHE A 88 12.51 1.47 -3.67
N GLY A 89 11.24 1.73 -3.40
CA GLY A 89 10.24 0.73 -3.07
C GLY A 89 9.48 0.30 -4.30
N VAL A 90 9.22 -1.00 -4.44
CA VAL A 90 8.35 -1.54 -5.46
C VAL A 90 7.43 -2.56 -4.83
N SER A 91 6.12 -2.37 -4.95
CA SER A 91 5.10 -3.31 -4.51
C SER A 91 4.19 -3.71 -5.66
N TYR A 92 3.82 -4.98 -5.71
CA TYR A 92 3.09 -5.55 -6.84
C TYR A 92 1.94 -6.42 -6.38
N LEU A 93 0.75 -6.21 -6.95
CA LEU A 93 -0.47 -6.95 -6.65
C LEU A 93 -1.21 -7.28 -7.95
N LYS A 94 -1.44 -8.56 -8.24
CA LYS A 94 -2.28 -8.97 -9.38
C LYS A 94 -3.75 -8.94 -8.99
N ALA A 95 -4.61 -8.33 -9.82
CA ALA A 95 -6.05 -8.31 -9.60
C ALA A 95 -6.64 -9.74 -9.57
N LYS A 96 -6.14 -10.63 -10.42
CA LYS A 96 -6.50 -12.06 -10.41
C LYS A 96 -6.24 -12.77 -9.08
N ALA A 97 -5.24 -12.34 -8.31
CA ALA A 97 -4.97 -12.94 -7.00
C ALA A 97 -6.07 -12.58 -5.97
N LEU A 98 -6.64 -11.38 -6.07
CA LEU A 98 -7.81 -10.97 -5.28
C LEU A 98 -9.04 -11.79 -5.69
N GLN A 99 -9.22 -12.02 -6.99
CA GLN A 99 -10.29 -12.86 -7.53
C GLN A 99 -10.18 -14.32 -7.08
N GLN A 100 -8.96 -14.87 -6.99
CA GLN A 100 -8.76 -16.23 -6.52
C GLN A 100 -9.17 -16.40 -5.05
N LEU A 101 -8.93 -15.39 -4.21
CA LEU A 101 -9.41 -15.43 -2.82
C LEU A 101 -10.94 -15.43 -2.72
N LEU A 102 -11.64 -14.75 -3.63
CA LEU A 102 -13.11 -14.85 -3.74
C LEU A 102 -13.54 -16.29 -4.03
N LEU A 103 -12.87 -16.94 -4.98
CA LEU A 103 -13.22 -18.27 -5.46
C LEU A 103 -12.91 -19.37 -4.45
N ASP A 104 -11.80 -19.25 -3.73
CA ASP A 104 -11.37 -20.26 -2.76
C ASP A 104 -12.23 -20.25 -1.50
N GLY A 105 -13.13 -19.28 -1.34
CA GLY A 105 -13.90 -19.07 -0.11
C GLY A 105 -13.01 -18.93 1.11
N GLN A 106 -11.76 -18.46 0.91
CA GLN A 106 -10.79 -18.38 1.99
C GLN A 106 -11.34 -17.47 3.08
N SER A 107 -11.37 -18.00 4.29
CA SER A 107 -11.84 -17.26 5.44
C SER A 107 -11.03 -15.98 5.57
N THR A 108 -11.71 -14.83 5.59
CA THR A 108 -11.17 -13.52 6.00
C THR A 108 -10.94 -13.48 7.51
N GLN A 109 -10.53 -14.62 8.09
CA GLN A 109 -10.29 -14.82 9.50
C GLN A 109 -9.32 -13.75 10.01
N GLU A 110 -9.72 -13.14 11.11
CA GLU A 110 -8.97 -12.08 11.75
C GLU A 110 -7.59 -12.62 12.19
N GLY A 111 -6.53 -11.84 11.94
CA GLY A 111 -5.15 -12.22 12.29
C GLY A 111 -4.34 -12.93 11.19
N VAL A 112 -4.93 -13.28 10.04
CA VAL A 112 -4.16 -13.81 8.89
C VAL A 112 -3.55 -12.67 8.09
N ASP A 113 -2.23 -12.70 7.86
CA ASP A 113 -1.54 -11.75 6.98
C ASP A 113 -1.75 -12.09 5.50
N LEU A 114 -2.92 -11.72 4.97
CA LEU A 114 -3.26 -11.89 3.56
C LEU A 114 -2.44 -10.96 2.67
N ALA A 115 -2.12 -9.75 3.14
CA ALA A 115 -1.33 -8.79 2.39
C ALA A 115 0.04 -9.34 2.00
N SER A 116 0.79 -9.98 2.91
CA SER A 116 2.09 -10.56 2.58
C SER A 116 2.00 -11.76 1.61
N ARG A 117 0.83 -12.38 1.47
CA ARG A 117 0.59 -13.46 0.50
C ARG A 117 0.27 -12.93 -0.91
N LEU A 118 -0.34 -11.75 -1.01
CA LEU A 118 -0.84 -11.19 -2.28
C LEU A 118 0.03 -10.06 -2.83
N ILE A 119 0.60 -9.25 -1.94
CA ILE A 119 1.41 -8.08 -2.28
C ILE A 119 2.88 -8.47 -2.17
N THR A 120 3.55 -8.57 -3.33
CA THR A 120 4.98 -8.78 -3.37
C THR A 120 5.70 -7.44 -3.29
N THR A 121 6.53 -7.24 -2.27
CA THR A 121 7.27 -5.98 -2.08
C THR A 121 8.78 -6.20 -2.12
N ARG A 122 9.47 -5.28 -2.80
CA ARG A 122 10.93 -5.19 -2.87
C ARG A 122 11.36 -3.79 -2.42
N HIS A 123 12.51 -3.74 -1.76
CA HIS A 123 13.12 -2.50 -1.32
C HIS A 123 14.56 -2.47 -1.80
N PHE A 124 14.86 -1.55 -2.70
CA PHE A 124 16.19 -1.36 -3.28
C PHE A 124 16.89 -0.18 -2.64
N VAL A 125 18.20 -0.29 -2.49
CA VAL A 125 19.01 0.73 -1.84
C VAL A 125 20.30 0.93 -2.64
N PHE A 126 20.57 2.17 -3.02
CA PHE A 126 21.74 2.56 -3.80
C PHE A 126 22.58 3.58 -3.04
N GLY A 127 23.91 3.55 -3.20
CA GLY A 127 24.81 4.61 -2.69
C GLY A 127 25.24 4.48 -1.23
N TYR A 128 25.04 3.34 -0.57
CA TYR A 128 25.49 3.13 0.81
C TYR A 128 26.74 2.25 0.87
N LYS A 129 27.72 2.67 1.68
CA LYS A 129 28.87 1.83 2.05
C LYS A 129 28.40 0.68 2.94
N ASN A 130 29.00 -0.51 2.77
CA ASN A 130 28.57 -1.78 3.37
C ASN A 130 28.21 -1.72 4.88
N GLY A 131 28.85 -0.86 5.69
CA GLY A 131 28.57 -0.73 7.13
C GLY A 131 27.35 0.12 7.51
N PHE A 132 26.98 1.15 6.73
CA PHE A 132 25.78 1.98 7.02
C PHE A 132 24.47 1.28 6.60
N PHE A 133 24.58 0.32 5.67
CA PHE A 133 23.46 -0.43 5.13
C PHE A 133 22.83 -1.40 6.15
N GLU A 134 23.61 -1.98 7.05
CA GLU A 134 23.12 -2.98 8.00
C GLU A 134 22.12 -2.43 9.03
N GLN A 135 22.23 -1.15 9.43
CA GLN A 135 21.32 -0.56 10.42
C GLN A 135 19.94 -0.25 9.86
N ARG A 136 19.84 0.15 8.57
CA ARG A 136 18.56 0.50 7.94
C ARG A 136 17.77 -0.70 7.43
N TYR A 137 18.39 -1.88 7.37
CA TYR A 137 17.75 -3.13 7.02
C TYR A 137 16.56 -3.49 7.91
N TYR A 138 16.60 -3.10 9.19
CA TYR A 138 15.60 -3.48 10.18
C TYR A 138 14.26 -2.75 10.04
N HIS A 139 14.21 -1.68 9.24
CA HIS A 139 12.98 -0.91 9.06
C HIS A 139 12.09 -1.45 7.95
N PHE A 140 12.66 -2.14 6.96
CA PHE A 140 11.86 -2.77 5.90
C PHE A 140 11.12 -3.99 6.43
N LEU A 141 9.79 -3.93 6.41
CA LEU A 141 8.90 -4.90 7.04
C LEU A 141 8.67 -6.14 6.16
N PHE A 142 8.62 -5.95 4.84
CA PHE A 142 8.09 -6.93 3.90
C PHE A 142 9.18 -7.78 3.22
N GLY A 143 10.37 -7.90 3.84
CA GLY A 143 11.43 -8.74 3.29
C GLY A 143 12.83 -8.28 3.63
N LYS A 144 13.75 -8.47 2.67
CA LYS A 144 15.16 -8.09 2.78
C LYS A 144 15.40 -6.88 1.88
N ALA A 145 16.06 -5.84 2.39
CA ALA A 145 16.55 -4.75 1.54
C ALA A 145 17.60 -5.30 0.54
N MET A 146 17.56 -4.81 -0.69
CA MET A 146 18.37 -5.27 -1.82
C MET A 146 19.36 -4.17 -2.22
N PRO A 147 20.66 -4.32 -1.93
CA PRO A 147 21.65 -3.33 -2.31
C PRO A 147 21.89 -3.36 -3.82
N LEU A 148 21.98 -2.18 -4.44
CA LEU A 148 22.29 -1.96 -5.85
C LEU A 148 23.78 -1.63 -6.01
N SER A 149 24.66 -2.57 -5.63
CA SER A 149 26.12 -2.33 -5.58
C SER A 149 26.83 -2.31 -6.95
N LYS A 150 26.17 -2.82 -8.00
CA LYS A 150 26.74 -2.95 -9.36
C LYS A 150 25.78 -2.40 -10.42
N GLY A 151 25.24 -1.20 -10.17
CA GLY A 151 24.26 -0.56 -11.06
C GLY A 151 22.82 -0.99 -10.81
N PHE A 152 21.95 -0.73 -11.79
CA PHE A 152 20.48 -0.81 -11.65
C PHE A 152 19.84 -2.07 -12.26
N THR A 153 20.63 -3.01 -12.79
CA THR A 153 20.13 -4.22 -13.47
C THR A 153 19.11 -5.01 -12.64
N LEU A 154 19.35 -5.17 -11.33
CA LEU A 154 18.41 -5.89 -10.46
C LEU A 154 17.05 -5.19 -10.35
N LEU A 155 17.04 -3.85 -10.30
CA LEU A 155 15.82 -3.06 -10.28
C LEU A 155 15.10 -3.17 -11.63
N GLU A 156 15.83 -3.04 -12.74
CA GLU A 156 15.27 -3.18 -14.09
C GLU A 156 14.65 -4.57 -14.31
N GLU A 157 15.34 -5.65 -13.94
CA GLU A 157 14.82 -7.02 -14.05
C GLU A 157 13.55 -7.21 -13.22
N CYS A 158 13.52 -6.63 -12.02
CA CYS A 158 12.35 -6.66 -11.15
C CYS A 158 11.16 -5.95 -11.80
N LEU A 159 11.37 -4.74 -12.33
CA LEU A 159 10.32 -3.96 -13.01
C LEU A 159 9.86 -4.66 -14.28
N LYS A 160 10.79 -5.09 -15.15
CA LYS A 160 10.49 -5.88 -16.37
C LYS A 160 9.64 -7.11 -16.06
N LYS A 161 9.89 -7.78 -14.93
CA LYS A 161 9.07 -8.93 -14.49
C LYS A 161 7.65 -8.51 -14.09
N PHE A 162 7.50 -7.41 -13.37
CA PHE A 162 6.20 -6.92 -12.91
C PHE A 162 5.37 -6.27 -14.02
N THR A 163 6.01 -5.72 -15.05
CA THR A 163 5.36 -4.99 -16.15
C THR A 163 5.15 -5.84 -17.41
N LYS A 164 5.20 -7.19 -17.31
CA LYS A 164 4.96 -8.09 -18.45
C LYS A 164 3.50 -8.09 -18.92
N GLU A 165 2.58 -7.86 -17.99
CA GLU A 165 1.14 -7.81 -18.21
C GLU A 165 0.67 -6.36 -18.07
N PRO A 166 -0.51 -5.98 -18.59
CA PRO A 166 -1.11 -4.67 -18.36
C PRO A 166 -1.13 -4.33 -16.87
N TYR A 167 -0.71 -3.10 -16.54
CA TYR A 167 -0.61 -2.67 -15.15
C TYR A 167 -0.97 -1.21 -14.95
N VAL A 168 -1.38 -0.89 -13.73
CA VAL A 168 -1.61 0.46 -13.24
C VAL A 168 -0.44 0.85 -12.36
N LEU A 169 0.16 2.00 -12.66
CA LEU A 169 1.18 2.60 -11.80
C LEU A 169 0.50 3.31 -10.63
N VAL A 170 0.94 3.04 -9.41
CA VAL A 170 0.36 3.56 -8.18
C VAL A 170 1.44 4.27 -7.38
N TYR A 171 1.15 5.47 -6.89
CA TYR A 171 2.04 6.18 -6.00
C TYR A 171 1.27 7.07 -5.03
N HIS A 172 1.99 7.75 -4.14
CA HIS A 172 1.40 8.66 -3.17
C HIS A 172 2.08 10.04 -3.23
N GLY A 173 1.47 11.00 -3.95
CA GLY A 173 2.03 12.34 -4.09
C GLY A 173 3.31 12.38 -4.93
N GLY A 174 3.37 11.55 -5.96
CA GLY A 174 4.59 10.93 -6.46
C GLY A 174 5.55 11.75 -7.31
N ARG A 175 5.88 12.97 -6.87
CA ARG A 175 6.80 13.84 -7.59
C ARG A 175 8.22 13.26 -7.66
N GLN A 176 8.74 12.75 -6.54
CA GLN A 176 10.16 12.38 -6.43
C GLN A 176 10.50 11.11 -7.22
N GLU A 177 9.66 10.09 -7.12
CA GLU A 177 9.80 8.84 -7.83
C GLU A 177 9.65 9.00 -9.35
N LEU A 178 8.74 9.86 -9.81
CA LEU A 178 8.55 10.14 -11.24
C LEU A 178 9.72 10.93 -11.83
N GLU A 179 10.32 11.85 -11.06
CA GLU A 179 11.53 12.57 -11.46
C GLU A 179 12.78 11.65 -11.44
N LEU A 180 12.81 10.63 -10.56
CA LEU A 180 13.93 9.69 -10.45
C LEU A 180 13.99 8.68 -11.60
N LEU A 181 12.85 8.15 -12.06
CA LEU A 181 12.81 7.10 -13.09
C LEU A 181 13.60 7.43 -14.37
N PRO A 182 13.44 8.62 -15.00
CA PRO A 182 14.23 9.01 -16.18
C PRO A 182 15.74 9.06 -15.91
N LEU A 183 16.15 9.48 -14.71
CA LEU A 183 17.56 9.57 -14.32
C LEU A 183 18.20 8.19 -14.15
N LEU A 184 17.38 7.17 -13.89
CA LEU A 184 17.80 5.77 -13.86
C LEU A 184 17.68 5.09 -15.24
N ASN A 185 17.29 5.83 -16.28
CA ASN A 185 16.97 5.30 -17.61
C ASN A 185 15.89 4.19 -17.58
N ILE A 186 14.90 4.35 -16.69
CA ILE A 186 13.79 3.42 -16.54
C ILE A 186 12.54 4.06 -17.16
N GLU A 187 12.03 3.43 -18.21
CA GLU A 187 10.76 3.80 -18.84
C GLU A 187 9.65 2.85 -18.37
N LEU A 188 8.61 3.40 -17.74
CA LEU A 188 7.39 2.67 -17.41
C LEU A 188 6.26 3.07 -18.35
N LYS A 189 5.54 2.08 -18.89
CA LYS A 189 4.37 2.22 -19.77
C LYS A 189 3.12 1.64 -19.12
N PRO A 190 2.62 2.24 -18.03
CA PRO A 190 1.38 1.77 -17.41
C PRO A 190 0.17 2.10 -18.27
N VAL A 191 -0.92 1.34 -18.13
CA VAL A 191 -2.18 1.67 -18.81
C VAL A 191 -2.86 2.85 -18.15
N PHE A 192 -2.72 2.96 -16.83
CA PHE A 192 -3.20 4.08 -16.04
C PHE A 192 -2.21 4.42 -14.93
N THR A 193 -2.28 5.66 -14.46
CA THR A 193 -1.55 6.10 -13.29
C THR A 193 -2.53 6.57 -12.21
N ILE A 194 -2.32 6.14 -10.97
CA ILE A 194 -3.13 6.52 -9.83
C ILE A 194 -2.25 7.14 -8.74
N ASP A 195 -2.49 8.42 -8.47
CA ASP A 195 -2.04 9.09 -7.26
C ASP A 195 -3.07 8.88 -6.14
N THR A 196 -2.70 8.10 -5.12
CA THR A 196 -3.59 7.82 -3.98
C THR A 196 -3.96 9.07 -3.18
N CYS A 197 -3.15 10.14 -3.21
CA CYS A 197 -3.51 11.43 -2.61
C CYS A 197 -4.76 12.03 -3.25
N LYS A 198 -4.86 11.93 -4.58
CA LYS A 198 -5.97 12.47 -5.37
C LYS A 198 -7.16 11.54 -5.35
N ALA A 199 -6.92 10.23 -5.51
CA ALA A 199 -7.96 9.21 -5.53
C ALA A 199 -8.80 9.19 -4.24
N ALA A 200 -8.19 9.51 -3.09
CA ALA A 200 -8.86 9.55 -1.80
C ALA A 200 -9.77 10.78 -1.59
N GLN A 201 -9.63 11.85 -2.39
CA GLN A 201 -10.33 13.11 -2.12
C GLN A 201 -11.84 12.98 -2.18
N PHE A 202 -12.38 12.27 -3.17
CA PHE A 202 -13.83 12.05 -3.26
C PHE A 202 -14.35 11.06 -2.21
N PRO A 203 -13.78 9.85 -2.07
CA PRO A 203 -14.33 8.85 -1.14
C PRO A 203 -14.25 9.26 0.34
N LEU A 204 -13.30 10.11 0.70
CA LEU A 204 -13.17 10.67 2.05
C LEU A 204 -13.74 12.09 2.17
N GLN A 205 -14.38 12.62 1.12
CA GLN A 205 -15.01 13.94 1.14
C GLN A 205 -14.04 15.10 1.45
N LEU A 206 -12.77 14.96 1.07
CA LEU A 206 -11.68 15.87 1.42
C LEU A 206 -11.53 17.04 0.44
N TRP A 207 -11.26 18.22 0.97
CA TRP A 207 -10.89 19.41 0.19
C TRP A 207 -9.36 19.52 -0.03
N TYR A 208 -8.56 18.82 0.78
CA TYR A 208 -7.10 18.75 0.67
C TYR A 208 -6.61 17.31 0.50
N ARG A 209 -5.30 17.15 0.27
CA ARG A 209 -4.66 15.84 0.10
C ARG A 209 -4.12 15.35 1.44
N TYR A 210 -4.53 14.15 1.84
CA TYR A 210 -3.98 13.51 3.03
C TYR A 210 -2.60 12.93 2.74
N SER A 211 -1.71 12.99 3.73
CA SER A 211 -0.48 12.21 3.72
C SER A 211 -0.77 10.71 3.87
N LEU A 212 0.19 9.87 3.49
CA LEU A 212 0.06 8.42 3.59
C LEU A 212 -0.28 8.00 5.02
N LYS A 213 0.39 8.61 6.01
CA LYS A 213 0.14 8.40 7.44
C LYS A 213 -1.31 8.70 7.83
N LEU A 214 -1.90 9.78 7.32
CA LEU A 214 -3.29 10.14 7.61
C LEU A 214 -4.26 9.16 6.95
N LEU A 215 -4.02 8.76 5.69
CA LEU A 215 -4.84 7.74 5.02
C LEU A 215 -4.78 6.38 5.73
N LEU A 216 -3.60 5.95 6.18
CA LEU A 216 -3.44 4.70 6.93
C LEU A 216 -4.22 4.72 8.24
N LYS A 217 -4.21 5.85 8.97
CA LYS A 217 -5.03 6.03 10.17
C LYS A 217 -6.52 6.01 9.85
N GLU A 218 -6.95 6.81 8.87
CA GLU A 218 -8.35 6.93 8.46
C GLU A 218 -8.95 5.57 8.06
N PHE A 219 -8.19 4.76 7.31
CA PHE A 219 -8.64 3.45 6.88
C PHE A 219 -8.43 2.33 7.89
N ASN A 220 -7.86 2.61 9.06
CA ASN A 220 -7.47 1.64 10.08
C ASN A 220 -6.55 0.53 9.52
N ILE A 221 -5.56 0.93 8.71
CA ILE A 221 -4.54 0.03 8.18
C ILE A 221 -3.37 -0.01 9.17
N PRO A 222 -2.98 -1.19 9.71
CA PRO A 222 -1.78 -1.29 10.54
C PRO A 222 -0.53 -0.87 9.78
N TYR A 223 0.30 0.00 10.39
CA TYR A 223 1.54 0.47 9.77
C TYR A 223 2.65 0.71 10.80
N SER A 224 3.89 0.67 10.32
CA SER A 224 5.10 1.00 11.07
C SER A 224 6.21 1.37 10.09
N ASN A 225 7.27 2.04 10.55
CA ASN A 225 8.45 2.37 9.75
C ASN A 225 8.12 3.03 8.39
N LEU A 226 7.28 4.07 8.41
CA LEU A 226 7.16 4.99 7.26
C LEU A 226 8.50 5.69 7.00
N HIS A 227 8.69 6.27 5.81
CA HIS A 227 9.99 6.77 5.32
C HIS A 227 10.98 5.62 5.03
N THR A 228 10.41 4.50 4.61
CA THR A 228 11.13 3.37 4.06
C THR A 228 10.40 3.01 2.78
N ALA A 229 10.99 3.38 1.65
CA ALA A 229 10.29 3.35 0.37
C ALA A 229 9.55 2.03 0.05
N GLY A 230 10.14 0.88 0.42
CA GLY A 230 9.47 -0.41 0.24
C GLY A 230 8.19 -0.55 1.07
N ASN A 231 8.20 -0.08 2.32
CA ASN A 231 7.02 -0.05 3.17
C ASN A 231 5.98 0.92 2.62
N ASP A 232 6.39 2.13 2.22
CA ASP A 232 5.48 3.16 1.73
C ASP A 232 4.77 2.73 0.44
N ALA A 233 5.49 2.12 -0.51
CA ALA A 233 4.89 1.50 -1.70
C ALA A 233 3.91 0.36 -1.35
N HIS A 234 4.20 -0.45 -0.32
CA HIS A 234 3.29 -1.51 0.11
C HIS A 234 2.01 -0.93 0.72
N PHE A 235 2.16 0.06 1.58
CA PHE A 235 1.07 0.76 2.24
C PHE A 235 0.22 1.57 1.26
N ALA A 236 0.81 2.14 0.21
CA ALA A 236 0.08 2.80 -0.87
C ALA A 236 -0.88 1.84 -1.59
N LEU A 237 -0.49 0.57 -1.84
CA LEU A 237 -1.42 -0.44 -2.37
C LEU A 237 -2.53 -0.77 -1.38
N ARG A 238 -2.23 -0.95 -0.09
CA ARG A 238 -3.28 -1.20 0.92
C ARG A 238 -4.28 -0.04 1.00
N VAL A 239 -3.78 1.19 0.93
CA VAL A 239 -4.61 2.41 0.87
C VAL A 239 -5.45 2.44 -0.40
N LEU A 240 -4.89 2.10 -1.57
CA LEU A 240 -5.63 2.02 -2.84
C LEU A 240 -6.85 1.09 -2.72
N LEU A 241 -6.66 -0.10 -2.12
CA LEU A 241 -7.75 -1.05 -1.90
C LEU A 241 -8.86 -0.45 -1.03
N MET A 242 -8.51 0.29 0.02
CA MET A 242 -9.49 0.94 0.90
C MET A 242 -10.17 2.15 0.26
N ILE A 243 -9.49 2.88 -0.63
CA ILE A 243 -10.11 3.93 -1.44
C ILE A 243 -11.20 3.32 -2.34
N ALA A 244 -10.93 2.20 -3.02
CA ALA A 244 -11.91 1.51 -3.85
C ALA A 244 -13.12 1.01 -3.03
N VAL A 245 -12.87 0.42 -1.85
CA VAL A 245 -13.91 0.01 -0.90
C VAL A 245 -14.79 1.19 -0.52
N ARG A 246 -14.18 2.31 -0.09
CA ARG A 246 -14.92 3.47 0.40
C ARG A 246 -15.74 4.13 -0.70
N ASP A 247 -15.19 4.23 -1.91
CA ASP A 247 -15.90 4.78 -3.06
C ASP A 247 -17.11 3.92 -3.43
N ALA A 248 -16.95 2.59 -3.48
CA ALA A 248 -18.04 1.67 -3.78
C ALA A 248 -19.16 1.73 -2.73
N GLU A 249 -18.82 1.81 -1.44
CA GLU A 249 -19.79 1.96 -0.34
C GLU A 249 -20.64 3.23 -0.49
N ILE A 250 -20.00 4.35 -0.85
CA ILE A 250 -20.69 5.63 -1.07
C ILE A 250 -21.51 5.60 -2.36
N HIS A 251 -20.97 5.02 -3.43
CA HIS A 251 -21.60 5.01 -4.75
C HIS A 251 -22.84 4.10 -4.82
N LEU A 252 -22.78 2.91 -4.20
CA LEU A 252 -23.78 1.85 -4.38
C LEU A 252 -24.90 1.80 -3.33
N LYS A 253 -24.85 2.64 -2.29
CA LYS A 253 -25.91 2.79 -1.27
C LYS A 253 -26.47 1.46 -0.71
N GLY A 254 -25.58 0.61 -0.20
CA GLY A 254 -25.86 -0.35 0.87
C GLY A 254 -26.44 -1.73 0.52
N ASN A 255 -27.28 -1.91 -0.50
CA ASN A 255 -28.04 -3.18 -0.61
C ASN A 255 -27.42 -4.24 -1.55
N ASN A 256 -26.49 -3.88 -2.43
CA ASN A 256 -25.82 -4.81 -3.36
C ASN A 256 -24.33 -4.46 -3.46
N LEU A 257 -23.62 -4.53 -2.34
CA LEU A 257 -22.18 -4.32 -2.30
C LEU A 257 -21.44 -5.49 -2.98
N PRO A 258 -20.41 -5.23 -3.81
CA PRO A 258 -19.63 -6.28 -4.44
C PRO A 258 -18.96 -7.23 -3.45
N ASP A 259 -18.92 -8.52 -3.78
CA ASP A 259 -18.32 -9.58 -2.95
C ASP A 259 -16.82 -9.36 -2.67
N TRP A 260 -16.14 -8.56 -3.48
CA TRP A 260 -14.74 -8.19 -3.25
C TRP A 260 -14.52 -7.23 -2.08
N ILE A 261 -15.55 -6.50 -1.62
CA ILE A 261 -15.38 -5.48 -0.56
C ILE A 261 -14.82 -6.08 0.74
N PRO A 262 -15.39 -7.16 1.31
CA PRO A 262 -14.82 -7.81 2.49
C PRO A 262 -13.37 -8.25 2.30
N ILE A 263 -13.01 -8.75 1.11
CA ILE A 263 -11.65 -9.20 0.81
C ILE A 263 -10.68 -8.04 0.73
N LEU A 264 -11.02 -6.96 0.04
CA LEU A 264 -10.16 -5.78 -0.03
C LEU A 264 -9.93 -5.18 1.36
N LYS A 265 -10.97 -5.13 2.20
CA LYS A 265 -10.83 -4.72 3.61
C LYS A 265 -9.87 -5.64 4.37
N ALA A 266 -10.02 -6.97 4.26
CA ALA A 266 -9.19 -7.93 4.95
C ALA A 266 -7.71 -7.87 4.50
N VAL A 267 -7.47 -7.72 3.19
CA VAL A 267 -6.12 -7.56 2.65
C VAL A 267 -5.51 -6.24 3.10
N ALA A 268 -6.22 -5.12 2.96
CA ALA A 268 -5.68 -3.82 3.33
C ALA A 268 -5.39 -3.72 4.84
N ARG A 269 -6.24 -4.29 5.69
CA ARG A 269 -6.11 -4.26 7.15
C ARG A 269 -5.38 -5.47 7.73
N SER A 270 -4.77 -6.30 6.89
CA SER A 270 -3.97 -7.43 7.35
C SER A 270 -2.94 -6.98 8.39
N PRO A 271 -2.66 -7.79 9.43
CA PRO A 271 -1.64 -7.45 10.41
C PRO A 271 -0.28 -7.24 9.73
N LEU A 272 0.63 -6.56 10.43
CA LEU A 272 2.01 -6.46 9.96
C LEU A 272 2.69 -7.83 10.08
N PRO A 273 3.63 -8.17 9.19
CA PRO A 273 4.44 -9.36 9.35
C PRO A 273 5.18 -9.31 10.70
N PRO A 274 5.48 -10.46 11.32
CA PRO A 274 6.21 -10.51 12.57
C PRO A 274 7.49 -9.69 12.50
N ARG A 275 7.71 -8.84 13.52
CA ARG A 275 8.90 -8.01 13.58
C ARG A 275 10.13 -8.90 13.53
N ARG A 276 11.05 -8.60 12.60
CA ARG A 276 12.35 -9.26 12.58
C ARG A 276 13.16 -8.85 13.80
N LEU A 277 13.64 -9.85 14.53
CA LEU A 277 14.55 -9.66 15.65
C LEU A 277 15.93 -9.27 15.14
N THR A 278 16.58 -8.35 15.85
CA THR A 278 17.98 -7.98 15.57
C THR A 278 18.93 -9.11 15.94
N LYS A 279 20.15 -9.14 15.36
CA LYS A 279 21.19 -10.10 15.78
C LYS A 279 21.42 -10.07 17.29
N ARG A 280 21.39 -8.88 17.90
CA ARG A 280 21.52 -8.69 19.35
C ARG A 280 20.36 -9.29 20.13
N GLN A 281 19.13 -9.12 19.64
CA GLN A 281 17.95 -9.72 20.28
C GLN A 281 17.93 -11.24 20.13
N LEU A 282 18.33 -11.77 18.97
CA LEU A 282 18.49 -13.20 18.77
C LEU A 282 19.57 -13.79 19.69
N ALA A 283 20.70 -13.09 19.85
CA ALA A 283 21.74 -13.48 20.79
C ALA A 283 21.24 -13.47 22.24
N ALA A 284 20.52 -12.43 22.65
CA ALA A 284 19.95 -12.33 24.00
C ALA A 284 18.90 -13.42 24.28
N ILE A 285 18.09 -13.79 23.29
CA ILE A 285 17.13 -14.91 23.42
C ILE A 285 17.90 -16.24 23.54
N ALA A 286 18.93 -16.46 22.73
CA ALA A 286 19.74 -17.67 22.79
C ALA A 286 20.49 -17.80 24.12
N GLU A 287 20.98 -16.69 24.67
CA GLU A 287 21.64 -16.62 25.99
C GLU A 287 20.65 -16.96 27.10
N ALA A 288 19.47 -16.33 27.12
CA ALA A 288 18.40 -16.63 28.08
C ALA A 288 17.90 -18.09 27.98
N GLU A 289 17.84 -18.66 26.78
CA GLU A 289 17.48 -20.07 26.57
C GLU A 289 18.56 -21.04 27.05
N ALA A 290 19.84 -20.65 27.00
CA ALA A 290 20.94 -21.44 27.54
C ALA A 290 20.92 -21.41 29.07
N GLU A 291 20.77 -20.23 29.68
CA GLU A 291 20.65 -20.08 31.14
C GLU A 291 19.45 -20.87 31.70
N ALA A 292 18.28 -20.80 31.06
CA ALA A 292 17.10 -21.54 31.48
C ALA A 292 17.24 -23.07 31.34
N LYS A 293 18.13 -23.57 30.49
CA LYS A 293 18.43 -25.01 30.38
C LYS A 293 19.36 -25.48 31.48
N ASP A 294 20.36 -24.67 31.83
CA ASP A 294 21.30 -24.98 32.92
C ASP A 294 20.59 -24.98 34.29
N GLU A 295 19.63 -24.07 34.52
CA GLU A 295 18.80 -24.04 35.74
C GLU A 295 17.90 -25.28 35.87
N ARG A 296 17.34 -25.79 34.76
CA ARG A 296 16.52 -27.02 34.78
C ARG A 296 17.35 -28.26 35.05
N HIS A 297 18.59 -28.32 34.56
CA HIS A 297 19.47 -29.46 34.78
C HIS A 297 19.92 -29.56 36.24
N THR A 298 20.20 -28.42 36.88
CA THR A 298 20.59 -28.33 38.29
C THR A 298 19.43 -28.62 39.25
N THR A 299 18.18 -28.30 38.87
CA THR A 299 17.00 -28.59 39.70
C THR A 299 16.65 -30.08 39.73
N ILE A 300 16.85 -30.80 38.61
CA ILE A 300 16.58 -32.25 38.52
C ILE A 300 17.62 -33.07 39.31
N GLU A 301 18.87 -32.61 39.37
CA GLU A 301 19.92 -33.26 40.18
C GLU A 301 19.72 -33.04 41.69
N ALA A 302 19.06 -31.95 42.09
CA ALA A 302 18.79 -31.65 43.50
C ALA A 302 17.57 -32.42 44.07
N GLU A 303 16.61 -32.84 43.23
CA GLU A 303 15.42 -33.60 43.66
C GLU A 303 15.59 -35.13 43.56
N GLY A 304 16.68 -35.61 42.95
CA GLY A 304 16.99 -37.03 42.76
C GLY A 304 18.02 -37.63 43.73
N GLY A 305 18.47 -36.88 44.74
CA GLY A 305 19.51 -37.27 45.71
C GLY A 305 18.98 -37.64 47.09
#